data_AF-A0A4S5EQ94-F1
#
_entry.id   AF-A0A4S5EQ94-F1
#
_cell.length_a   1.000
_cell.length_b   1.000
_cell.length_c   1.000
_cell.angle_alpha   90.00
_cell.angle_beta   90.00
_cell.angle_gamma   90.00
#
_symmetry.space_group_name_H-M   'P 1'
#
loop_
_entity.id
_entity.type
_entity.pdbx_description
1 polymer ?
#
loop_
_entity_poly.entity_id
_entity_poly.type
_entity_poly.pdbx_seq_one_letter_code
_entity_poly.pdbx_strand_id
1 'polypeptide(L)'
;MAVNEGIASLSDHLFGSGMAVYAAAMLGYAAEFAFSRLGTRSGAVELAAEVPAARTAADRPAVLVGAGAPADAGSSIEIDPAAAALAAARAREIEAVRQRDTAAHTLVAGNDGDIEVPARARWIGRIAVLLTVVGWALHLGSVITRGIAADRVPWGNMYEFSSMICLIAVTTFLALLTRQKVRWLGVFVMVPVVLYLGFAGTVLYVAPGPLVPVLNSYWLKIHVVAAITSSGVFLISAVTTVLFLVKERWENRLADVAAGRADASRAMQSRGGIVMRLPSSAALDTLSYRIIAFAFPIWTFAIIAGAIWAESAWGRYWGWDPKETWSFITWVCYAAYLHARATAGWRGRRAAAIALVAFTALFVDYYLVNLVITGLHSYAGV
;
A
#
# COMPACT_ATOMS: atom_id res chain seq x y z
N MET A 1 10.21 -19.48 -30.42
CA MET A 1 9.21 -19.44 -31.52
C MET A 1 9.05 -18.00 -31.98
N ALA A 2 8.60 -17.77 -33.22
CA ALA A 2 8.24 -16.43 -33.66
C ALA A 2 7.05 -15.91 -32.85
N VAL A 3 7.02 -14.61 -32.58
CA VAL A 3 5.93 -13.95 -31.83
C VAL A 3 4.65 -14.02 -32.64
N ASN A 4 3.52 -14.34 -31.99
CA ASN A 4 2.21 -14.29 -32.65
C ASN A 4 1.71 -12.84 -32.71
N GLU A 5 1.94 -12.18 -33.85
CA GLU A 5 1.58 -10.76 -34.07
C GLU A 5 0.09 -10.46 -33.86
N GLY A 6 -0.80 -11.39 -34.19
CA GLY A 6 -2.24 -11.19 -34.00
C GLY A 6 -2.63 -11.13 -32.52
N ILE A 7 -2.04 -12.03 -31.71
CA ILE A 7 -2.26 -12.04 -30.26
C ILE A 7 -1.51 -10.88 -29.58
N ALA A 8 -0.33 -10.49 -30.09
CA ALA A 8 0.40 -9.32 -29.62
C ALA A 8 -0.41 -8.03 -29.83
N SER A 9 -0.97 -7.83 -31.01
CA SER A 9 -1.86 -6.69 -31.30
C SER A 9 -3.10 -6.68 -30.40
N LEU A 10 -3.72 -7.86 -30.17
CA LEU A 10 -4.84 -7.97 -29.22
C LEU A 10 -4.43 -7.55 -27.80
N SER A 11 -3.23 -7.95 -27.35
CA SER A 11 -2.71 -7.53 -26.04
C SER A 11 -2.63 -6.01 -25.93
N ASP A 12 -2.08 -5.34 -26.94
CA ASP A 12 -1.92 -3.88 -26.92
C ASP A 12 -3.27 -3.15 -26.97
N HIS A 13 -4.23 -3.66 -27.73
CA HIS A 13 -5.60 -3.13 -27.74
C HIS A 13 -6.31 -3.32 -26.39
N LEU A 14 -6.14 -4.47 -25.76
CA LEU A 14 -6.68 -4.74 -24.42
C LEU A 14 -6.01 -3.84 -23.36
N PHE A 15 -4.71 -3.58 -23.47
CA PHE A 15 -3.97 -2.67 -22.60
C PHE A 15 -4.54 -1.25 -22.70
N GLY A 16 -4.60 -0.71 -23.92
CA GLY A 16 -5.13 0.64 -24.17
C GLY A 16 -6.58 0.80 -23.74
N SER A 17 -7.42 -0.20 -24.04
CA SER A 17 -8.83 -0.23 -23.62
C SER A 17 -8.99 -0.31 -22.10
N GLY A 18 -8.21 -1.17 -21.44
CA GLY A 18 -8.19 -1.28 -19.98
C GLY A 18 -7.78 0.03 -19.31
N MET A 19 -6.74 0.70 -19.83
CA MET A 19 -6.30 2.02 -19.35
C MET A 19 -7.39 3.09 -19.52
N ALA A 20 -8.06 3.14 -20.67
CA ALA A 20 -9.16 4.07 -20.91
C ALA A 20 -10.35 3.82 -19.96
N VAL A 21 -10.68 2.54 -19.71
CA VAL A 21 -11.74 2.16 -18.76
C VAL A 21 -11.34 2.51 -17.31
N TYR A 22 -10.08 2.34 -16.92
CA TYR A 22 -9.59 2.81 -15.62
C TYR A 22 -9.65 4.33 -15.49
N ALA A 23 -9.34 5.08 -16.55
CA ALA A 23 -9.51 6.53 -16.54
C ALA A 23 -10.99 6.93 -16.38
N ALA A 24 -11.92 6.23 -17.03
CA ALA A 24 -13.35 6.42 -16.81
C ALA A 24 -13.77 6.06 -15.38
N ALA A 25 -13.24 4.98 -14.80
CA ALA A 25 -13.48 4.60 -13.41
C ALA A 25 -12.96 5.68 -12.44
N MET A 26 -11.76 6.22 -12.68
CA MET A 26 -11.17 7.33 -11.93
C MET A 26 -12.10 8.55 -11.93
N LEU A 27 -12.61 8.94 -13.10
CA LEU A 27 -13.57 10.04 -13.22
C LEU A 27 -14.90 9.71 -12.52
N GLY A 28 -15.35 8.45 -12.57
CA GLY A 28 -16.52 7.97 -11.83
C GLY A 28 -16.36 8.11 -10.32
N TYR A 29 -15.22 7.68 -9.76
CA TYR A 29 -14.94 7.87 -8.34
C TYR A 29 -14.81 9.36 -7.98
N ALA A 30 -14.16 10.17 -8.83
CA ALA A 30 -14.09 11.61 -8.63
C ALA A 30 -15.48 12.28 -8.65
N ALA A 31 -16.37 11.82 -9.55
CA ALA A 31 -17.75 12.28 -9.63
C ALA A 31 -18.57 11.86 -8.40
N GLU A 32 -18.42 10.63 -7.90
CA GLU A 32 -18.99 10.23 -6.60
C GLU A 32 -18.50 11.18 -5.49
N PHE A 33 -17.20 11.48 -5.47
CA PHE A 33 -16.63 12.45 -4.54
C PHE A 33 -17.23 13.85 -4.69
N ALA A 34 -17.46 14.33 -5.91
CA ALA A 34 -18.03 15.66 -6.15
C ALA A 34 -19.53 15.75 -5.82
N PHE A 35 -20.31 14.70 -6.13
CA PHE A 35 -21.78 14.74 -6.09
C PHE A 35 -22.40 14.34 -4.75
N SER A 36 -21.68 13.70 -3.82
CA SER A 36 -22.21 13.44 -2.47
C SER A 36 -22.17 14.66 -1.54
N ARG A 37 -22.53 15.85 -2.04
CA ARG A 37 -22.58 17.10 -1.25
C ARG A 37 -23.19 16.82 0.14
N LEU A 38 -22.47 17.22 1.18
CA LEU A 38 -22.97 17.23 2.56
C LEU A 38 -24.29 18.01 2.58
N GLY A 39 -25.32 17.41 3.16
CA GLY A 39 -26.46 18.15 3.67
C GLY A 39 -25.93 19.27 4.56
N THR A 40 -26.27 20.50 4.19
CA THR A 40 -25.90 21.71 4.91
C THR A 40 -26.35 21.67 6.37
N ARG A 41 -25.41 22.07 7.26
CA ARG A 41 -25.58 22.84 8.51
C ARG A 41 -25.51 22.23 9.92
N SER A 42 -25.56 20.92 10.18
CA SER A 42 -25.47 20.44 11.60
C SER A 42 -24.16 19.75 12.01
N GLY A 43 -23.56 18.91 11.17
CA GLY A 43 -22.48 18.02 11.63
C GLY A 43 -21.12 18.68 11.89
N ALA A 44 -20.81 19.84 11.30
CA ALA A 44 -19.48 20.46 11.47
C ALA A 44 -19.28 21.10 12.86
N VAL A 45 -20.38 21.50 13.52
CA VAL A 45 -20.34 22.04 14.90
C VAL A 45 -20.33 20.90 15.91
N GLU A 46 -20.98 19.79 15.59
CA GLU A 46 -21.05 18.60 16.45
C GLU A 46 -19.75 17.77 16.41
N LEU A 47 -19.13 17.60 15.23
CA LEU A 47 -17.80 16.97 15.10
C LEU A 47 -16.71 17.75 15.85
N ALA A 48 -16.83 19.08 15.96
CA ALA A 48 -15.89 19.90 16.70
C ALA A 48 -16.03 19.73 18.22
N ALA A 49 -17.19 19.28 18.70
CA ALA A 49 -17.45 19.01 20.12
C ALA A 49 -16.97 17.61 20.55
N GLU A 50 -16.87 16.65 19.62
CA GLU A 50 -16.49 15.26 19.93
C GLU A 50 -15.01 14.92 19.79
N VAL A 51 -14.15 15.81 19.28
CA VAL A 51 -12.70 15.54 19.23
C VAL A 51 -12.14 15.57 20.65
N PRO A 52 -11.78 14.42 21.27
CA PRO A 52 -11.17 14.43 22.58
C PRO A 52 -9.79 15.08 22.42
N ALA A 53 -9.50 16.10 23.23
CA ALA A 53 -8.18 16.71 23.28
C ALA A 53 -7.11 15.61 23.32
N ALA A 54 -6.24 15.59 22.30
CA ALA A 54 -5.16 14.63 22.21
C ALA A 54 -4.31 14.72 23.49
N ARG A 55 -4.45 13.75 24.39
CA ARG A 55 -3.59 13.63 25.55
C ARG A 55 -2.16 13.43 25.04
N THR A 56 -1.34 14.45 25.23
CA THR A 56 0.09 14.43 24.95
C THR A 56 0.74 13.26 25.68
N ALA A 57 1.66 12.56 25.00
CA ALA A 57 2.36 11.37 25.46
C ALA A 57 3.32 11.59 26.67
N ALA A 58 3.09 12.62 27.47
CA ALA A 58 3.93 13.01 28.61
C ALA A 58 3.52 12.37 29.95
N ASP A 59 2.43 11.59 30.00
CA ASP A 59 1.81 11.18 31.27
C ASP A 59 1.78 9.65 31.49
N ARG A 60 2.89 8.96 31.20
CA ARG A 60 3.08 7.57 31.59
C ARG A 60 4.21 7.45 32.61
N PRO A 61 3.95 7.00 33.86
CA PRO A 61 5.03 6.72 34.79
C PRO A 61 5.86 5.54 34.27
N ALA A 62 7.17 5.73 34.20
CA ALA A 62 8.13 4.70 33.84
C ALA A 62 8.16 3.61 34.92
N VAL A 63 7.87 2.37 34.54
CA VAL A 63 8.07 1.21 35.41
C VAL A 63 9.51 0.71 35.20
N LEU A 64 10.37 0.94 36.19
CA LEU A 64 11.72 0.40 36.26
C LEU A 64 11.63 -1.07 36.73
N VAL A 65 12.14 -2.00 35.92
CA VAL A 65 12.30 -3.41 36.30
C VAL A 65 13.70 -3.59 36.89
N GLY A 66 13.79 -3.77 38.20
CA GLY A 66 15.02 -4.14 38.89
C GLY A 66 15.30 -5.64 38.76
N ALA A 67 16.53 -5.97 38.36
CA ALA A 67 17.04 -7.34 38.35
C ALA A 67 17.65 -7.69 39.72
N GLY A 68 17.29 -8.86 40.24
CA GLY A 68 17.95 -9.47 41.40
C GLY A 68 17.37 -10.83 41.71
N ALA A 69 18.14 -11.88 41.42
CA ALA A 69 17.98 -13.21 42.01
C ALA A 69 19.38 -13.74 42.36
N PRO A 70 19.47 -14.57 43.41
CA PRO A 70 20.09 -15.87 43.20
C PRO A 70 19.18 -17.01 43.69
N ALA A 71 19.41 -18.16 43.06
CA ALA A 71 18.62 -19.38 43.08
C ALA A 71 18.85 -20.23 44.34
N ASP A 72 17.85 -21.05 44.67
CA ASP A 72 18.10 -22.39 45.21
C ASP A 72 17.03 -23.39 44.76
N ALA A 73 17.44 -24.64 44.58
CA ALA A 73 16.74 -25.69 43.85
C ALA A 73 15.88 -26.60 44.74
N GLY A 74 14.70 -26.98 44.23
CA GLY A 74 13.85 -28.05 44.79
C GLY A 74 12.61 -28.27 43.93
N SER A 75 12.51 -29.42 43.26
CA SER A 75 11.49 -29.73 42.25
C SER A 75 10.12 -30.08 42.86
N SER A 76 9.19 -29.14 42.79
CA SER A 76 7.76 -29.36 42.55
C SER A 76 7.44 -28.64 41.23
N ILE A 77 6.44 -29.08 40.46
CA ILE A 77 5.89 -28.21 39.39
C ILE A 77 5.09 -27.12 40.11
N GLU A 78 5.79 -26.23 40.81
CA GLU A 78 5.27 -24.92 41.15
C GLU A 78 5.23 -24.15 39.84
N ILE A 79 4.00 -23.83 39.41
CA ILE A 79 3.83 -22.84 38.36
C ILE A 79 4.42 -21.56 38.93
N ASP A 80 5.65 -21.23 38.52
CA ASP A 80 6.35 -20.02 38.95
C ASP A 80 5.37 -18.84 38.84
N PRO A 81 4.99 -18.22 39.97
CA PRO A 81 4.05 -17.10 39.99
C PRO A 81 4.51 -15.97 39.07
N ALA A 82 5.82 -15.78 38.89
CA ALA A 82 6.38 -14.80 37.96
C ALA A 82 6.19 -15.22 36.49
N ALA A 83 6.39 -16.49 36.15
CA ALA A 83 6.11 -17.02 34.81
C ALA A 83 4.60 -16.97 34.48
N ALA A 84 3.72 -17.29 35.43
CA ALA A 84 2.28 -17.16 35.29
C ALA A 84 1.84 -15.69 35.15
N ALA A 85 2.44 -14.77 35.92
CA ALA A 85 2.19 -13.34 35.82
C ALA A 85 2.65 -12.77 34.46
N LEU A 86 3.80 -13.24 33.94
CA LEU A 86 4.30 -12.87 32.63
C LEU A 86 3.42 -13.44 31.51
N ALA A 87 2.95 -14.68 31.63
CA ALA A 87 2.00 -15.28 30.69
C ALA A 87 0.65 -14.53 30.71
N ALA A 88 0.15 -14.13 31.88
CA ALA A 88 -1.06 -13.32 32.01
C ALA A 88 -0.87 -11.88 31.50
N ALA A 89 0.33 -11.30 31.65
CA ALA A 89 0.68 -10.01 31.05
C ALA A 89 0.70 -10.11 29.51
N ARG A 90 1.35 -11.14 28.96
CA ARG A 90 1.34 -11.44 27.52
C ARG A 90 -0.07 -11.72 26.99
N ALA A 91 -0.90 -12.46 27.72
CA ALA A 91 -2.29 -12.72 27.34
C ALA A 91 -3.13 -11.43 27.32
N ARG A 92 -2.96 -10.54 28.31
CA ARG A 92 -3.60 -9.22 28.32
C ARG A 92 -3.09 -8.31 27.22
N GLU A 93 -1.82 -8.38 26.88
CA GLU A 93 -1.23 -7.66 25.76
C GLU A 93 -1.78 -8.16 24.42
N ILE A 94 -1.86 -9.49 24.22
CA ILE A 94 -2.45 -10.12 23.03
C ILE A 94 -3.93 -9.72 22.90
N GLU A 95 -4.69 -9.75 23.99
CA GLU A 95 -6.10 -9.34 23.99
C GLU A 95 -6.25 -7.83 23.74
N ALA A 96 -5.37 -6.99 24.29
CA ALA A 96 -5.36 -5.55 24.01
C ALA A 96 -4.99 -5.25 22.54
N VAL A 97 -4.06 -6.02 21.95
CA VAL A 97 -3.73 -5.95 20.52
C VAL A 97 -4.93 -6.39 19.68
N ARG A 98 -5.60 -7.50 20.04
CA ARG A 98 -6.81 -7.99 19.36
C ARG A 98 -7.97 -6.99 19.42
N GLN A 99 -8.19 -6.36 20.57
CA GLN A 99 -9.22 -5.32 20.75
C GLN A 99 -8.88 -4.06 19.95
N ARG A 100 -7.61 -3.63 19.93
CA ARG A 100 -7.14 -2.54 19.07
C ARG A 100 -7.29 -2.88 17.59
N ASP A 101 -7.02 -4.12 17.20
CA ASP A 101 -7.21 -4.58 15.83
C ASP A 101 -8.69 -4.60 15.45
N THR A 102 -9.56 -5.08 16.34
CA THR A 102 -11.02 -5.10 16.13
C THR A 102 -11.58 -3.69 16.04
N ALA A 103 -11.15 -2.79 16.93
CA ALA A 103 -11.49 -1.36 16.91
C ALA A 103 -10.97 -0.68 15.64
N ALA A 104 -9.75 -1.00 15.21
CA ALA A 104 -9.21 -0.49 13.96
C ALA A 104 -9.94 -1.04 12.73
N HIS A 105 -10.43 -2.29 12.77
CA HIS A 105 -11.32 -2.82 11.74
C HIS A 105 -12.65 -2.06 11.67
N THR A 106 -13.21 -1.65 12.82
CA THR A 106 -14.42 -0.81 12.86
C THR A 106 -14.15 0.63 12.40
N LEU A 107 -12.98 1.19 12.73
CA LEU A 107 -12.56 2.53 12.29
C LEU A 107 -12.24 2.60 10.79
N VAL A 108 -11.59 1.56 10.23
CA VAL A 108 -11.31 1.43 8.79
C VAL A 108 -12.59 1.18 7.99
N ALA A 109 -13.57 0.50 8.58
CA ALA A 109 -14.88 0.33 7.98
C ALA A 109 -15.63 1.65 7.78
N GLY A 110 -15.16 2.75 8.38
CA GLY A 110 -15.81 4.04 8.35
C GLY A 110 -17.15 3.94 9.06
N ASN A 111 -17.38 4.77 10.08
CA ASN A 111 -18.76 5.06 10.40
C ASN A 111 -19.31 5.84 9.20
N ASP A 112 -19.92 5.11 8.25
CA ASP A 112 -20.85 5.67 7.25
C ASP A 112 -22.08 6.28 7.95
N GLY A 113 -22.12 6.27 9.29
CA GLY A 113 -23.04 7.01 10.14
C GLY A 113 -23.25 8.43 9.63
N ASP A 114 -24.42 8.60 9.04
CA ASP A 114 -25.18 9.84 8.92
C ASP A 114 -24.72 10.87 7.88
N ILE A 115 -24.01 10.44 6.83
CA ILE A 115 -24.00 11.21 5.57
C ILE A 115 -24.98 10.57 4.60
N GLU A 116 -26.18 11.15 4.47
CA GLU A 116 -27.12 10.79 3.40
C GLU A 116 -26.49 11.06 2.03
N VAL A 117 -25.80 10.06 1.47
CA VAL A 117 -25.27 10.13 0.11
C VAL A 117 -26.45 10.07 -0.86
N PRO A 118 -26.66 11.10 -1.72
CA PRO A 118 -27.75 11.08 -2.69
C PRO A 118 -27.72 9.81 -3.54
N ALA A 119 -28.90 9.26 -3.88
CA ALA A 119 -29.02 8.01 -4.64
C ALA A 119 -28.18 8.04 -5.93
N ARG A 120 -28.13 9.19 -6.62
CA ARG A 120 -27.28 9.42 -7.81
C ARG A 120 -25.80 9.15 -7.55
N ALA A 121 -25.25 9.64 -6.43
CA ALA A 121 -23.82 9.48 -6.13
C ALA A 121 -23.49 8.02 -5.76
N ARG A 122 -24.42 7.31 -5.10
CA ARG A 122 -24.27 5.87 -4.86
C ARG A 122 -24.23 5.06 -6.15
N TRP A 123 -25.08 5.40 -7.12
CA TRP A 123 -25.08 4.75 -8.44
C TRP A 123 -23.82 5.05 -9.24
N ILE A 124 -23.36 6.31 -9.24
CA ILE A 124 -22.06 6.68 -9.84
C ILE A 124 -20.92 5.85 -9.24
N GLY A 125 -20.88 5.71 -7.91
CA GLY A 125 -19.86 4.89 -7.24
C GLY A 125 -19.92 3.41 -7.59
N ARG A 126 -21.12 2.84 -7.78
CA ARG A 126 -21.29 1.46 -8.25
C ARG A 126 -20.82 1.27 -9.69
N ILE A 127 -21.14 2.23 -10.57
CA ILE A 127 -20.66 2.25 -11.95
C ILE A 127 -19.13 2.36 -11.98
N ALA A 128 -18.51 3.19 -11.13
CA ALA A 128 -17.06 3.30 -11.04
C ALA A 128 -16.39 1.98 -10.60
N VAL A 129 -16.99 1.24 -9.66
CA VAL A 129 -16.53 -0.11 -9.29
C VAL A 129 -16.68 -1.09 -10.45
N LEU A 130 -17.82 -1.07 -11.15
CA LEU A 130 -18.04 -1.92 -12.33
C LEU A 130 -17.00 -1.64 -13.42
N LEU A 131 -16.75 -0.37 -13.73
CA LEU A 131 -15.71 0.04 -14.67
C LEU A 131 -14.33 -0.42 -14.19
N THR A 132 -14.03 -0.36 -12.89
CA THR A 132 -12.77 -0.89 -12.35
C THR A 132 -12.63 -2.39 -12.59
N VAL A 133 -13.71 -3.17 -12.39
CA VAL A 133 -13.70 -4.62 -12.66
C VAL A 133 -13.54 -4.92 -14.15
N VAL A 134 -14.23 -4.17 -15.02
CA VAL A 134 -14.09 -4.33 -16.48
C VAL A 134 -12.69 -3.96 -16.93
N GLY A 135 -12.14 -2.82 -16.47
CA GLY A 135 -10.76 -2.41 -16.75
C GLY A 135 -9.74 -3.44 -16.27
N TRP A 136 -9.98 -4.05 -15.10
CA TRP A 136 -9.17 -5.15 -14.59
C TRP A 136 -9.25 -6.41 -15.45
N ALA A 137 -10.43 -6.79 -15.93
CA ALA A 137 -10.56 -7.94 -16.82
C ALA A 137 -9.85 -7.70 -18.17
N LEU A 138 -9.95 -6.49 -18.73
CA LEU A 138 -9.23 -6.09 -19.94
C LEU A 138 -7.71 -6.09 -19.72
N HIS A 139 -7.24 -5.51 -18.62
CA HIS A 139 -5.82 -5.46 -18.29
C HIS A 139 -5.24 -6.86 -18.03
N LEU A 140 -5.96 -7.72 -17.32
CA LEU A 140 -5.61 -9.13 -17.16
C LEU A 140 -5.56 -9.85 -18.51
N GLY A 141 -6.56 -9.62 -19.37
CA GLY A 141 -6.59 -10.15 -20.74
C GLY A 141 -5.38 -9.71 -21.55
N SER A 142 -4.98 -8.44 -21.45
CA SER A 142 -3.76 -7.90 -22.06
C SER A 142 -2.53 -8.67 -21.61
N VAL A 143 -2.36 -8.89 -20.30
CA VAL A 143 -1.21 -9.64 -19.76
C VAL A 143 -1.20 -11.08 -20.25
N ILE A 144 -2.34 -11.78 -20.18
CA ILE A 144 -2.44 -13.19 -20.60
C ILE A 144 -2.13 -13.34 -22.08
N THR A 145 -2.78 -12.54 -22.94
CA THR A 145 -2.56 -12.58 -24.38
C THR A 145 -1.11 -12.24 -24.72
N ARG A 146 -0.49 -11.29 -24.03
CA ARG A 146 0.93 -10.98 -24.20
C ARG A 146 1.84 -12.18 -23.92
N GLY A 147 1.56 -12.91 -22.85
CA GLY A 147 2.33 -14.09 -22.50
C GLY A 147 2.20 -15.21 -23.53
N ILE A 148 0.97 -15.41 -24.04
CA ILE A 148 0.70 -16.37 -25.13
C ILE A 148 1.42 -15.95 -26.41
N ALA A 149 1.39 -14.66 -26.76
CA ALA A 149 2.01 -14.14 -27.98
C ALA A 149 3.53 -14.36 -28.02
N ALA A 150 4.19 -14.22 -26.86
CA ALA A 150 5.64 -14.38 -26.73
C ALA A 150 6.08 -15.78 -26.27
N ASP A 151 5.12 -16.70 -26.04
CA ASP A 151 5.34 -18.03 -25.46
C ASP A 151 6.19 -18.01 -24.16
N ARG A 152 5.90 -17.03 -23.30
CA ARG A 152 6.60 -16.83 -22.03
C ARG A 152 5.76 -16.05 -21.05
N VAL A 153 6.22 -16.02 -19.81
CA VAL A 153 5.65 -15.12 -18.81
C VAL A 153 5.92 -13.64 -19.16
N PRO A 154 4.91 -12.76 -19.09
CA PRO A 154 4.98 -11.36 -19.52
C PRO A 154 5.49 -10.45 -18.40
N TRP A 155 6.74 -10.66 -17.96
CA TRP A 155 7.45 -9.83 -16.99
C TRP A 155 8.95 -9.76 -17.32
N GLY A 156 9.27 -9.65 -18.61
CA GLY A 156 10.63 -9.63 -19.13
C GLY A 156 11.24 -8.24 -19.28
N ASN A 157 10.43 -7.18 -19.26
CA ASN A 157 10.90 -5.81 -19.46
C ASN A 157 10.13 -4.76 -18.62
N MET A 158 10.63 -3.53 -18.58
CA MET A 158 10.06 -2.47 -17.75
C MET A 158 8.57 -2.18 -18.03
N TYR A 159 8.10 -2.27 -19.28
CA TYR A 159 6.67 -2.13 -19.59
C TYR A 159 5.84 -3.24 -18.94
N GLU A 160 6.27 -4.49 -19.10
CA GLU A 160 5.59 -5.67 -18.58
C GLU A 160 5.56 -5.67 -17.04
N PHE A 161 6.69 -5.38 -16.39
CA PHE A 161 6.74 -5.24 -14.92
C PHE A 161 5.82 -4.11 -14.42
N SER A 162 5.84 -2.94 -15.08
CA SER A 162 5.03 -1.78 -14.71
C SER A 162 3.55 -2.07 -14.81
N SER A 163 3.15 -2.72 -15.91
CA SER A 163 1.80 -3.20 -16.16
C SER A 163 1.36 -4.18 -15.08
N MET A 164 2.20 -5.14 -14.71
CA MET A 164 1.91 -6.13 -13.69
C MET A 164 1.79 -5.54 -12.27
N ILE A 165 2.64 -4.57 -11.90
CA ILE A 165 2.54 -3.85 -10.62
C ILE A 165 1.18 -3.14 -10.52
N CYS A 166 0.74 -2.48 -11.60
CA CYS A 166 -0.56 -1.84 -11.66
C CYS A 166 -1.70 -2.86 -11.53
N LEU A 167 -1.60 -4.01 -12.22
CA LEU A 167 -2.60 -5.08 -12.14
C LEU A 167 -2.73 -5.60 -10.71
N ILE A 168 -1.61 -5.83 -10.01
CA ILE A 168 -1.62 -6.25 -8.61
C ILE A 168 -2.17 -5.16 -7.70
N ALA A 169 -1.85 -3.89 -7.92
CA ALA A 169 -2.40 -2.79 -7.14
C ALA A 169 -3.93 -2.72 -7.27
N VAL A 170 -4.47 -2.81 -8.48
CA VAL A 170 -5.93 -2.86 -8.71
C VAL A 170 -6.53 -4.13 -8.12
N THR A 171 -5.88 -5.28 -8.26
CA THR A 171 -6.31 -6.54 -7.65
C THR A 171 -6.40 -6.41 -6.12
N THR A 172 -5.39 -5.80 -5.50
CA THR A 172 -5.35 -5.52 -4.06
C THR A 172 -6.49 -4.59 -3.66
N PHE A 173 -6.74 -3.53 -4.43
CA PHE A 173 -7.87 -2.63 -4.18
C PHE A 173 -9.22 -3.36 -4.28
N LEU A 174 -9.46 -4.16 -5.33
CA LEU A 174 -10.66 -4.98 -5.47
C LEU A 174 -10.81 -5.98 -4.32
N ALA A 175 -9.72 -6.62 -3.89
CA ALA A 175 -9.72 -7.52 -2.74
C ALA A 175 -10.00 -6.81 -1.41
N LEU A 176 -9.62 -5.53 -1.27
CA LEU A 176 -10.00 -4.72 -0.12
C LEU A 176 -11.48 -4.35 -0.17
N LEU A 177 -12.06 -4.08 -1.35
CA LEU A 177 -13.50 -3.78 -1.49
C LEU A 177 -14.40 -4.96 -1.07
N THR A 178 -13.94 -6.21 -1.21
CA THR A 178 -14.72 -7.38 -0.79
C THR A 178 -14.68 -7.63 0.72
N ARG A 179 -13.67 -7.10 1.42
CA ARG A 179 -13.46 -7.32 2.86
C ARG A 179 -13.73 -6.08 3.72
N GLN A 180 -13.68 -4.89 3.12
CA GLN A 180 -13.75 -3.61 3.82
C GLN A 180 -14.51 -2.58 2.97
N LYS A 181 -15.15 -1.60 3.63
CA LYS A 181 -15.89 -0.52 2.97
C LYS A 181 -14.97 0.62 2.49
N VAL A 182 -13.92 0.28 1.75
CA VAL A 182 -12.89 1.24 1.33
C VAL A 182 -13.15 1.87 -0.05
N ARG A 183 -14.40 1.99 -0.49
CA ARG A 183 -14.73 2.55 -1.82
C ARG A 183 -14.18 3.97 -2.01
N TRP A 184 -14.12 4.76 -0.94
CA TRP A 184 -13.52 6.10 -0.92
C TRP A 184 -12.06 6.11 -1.39
N LEU A 185 -11.35 4.98 -1.29
CA LEU A 185 -9.95 4.84 -1.73
C LEU A 185 -9.84 4.77 -3.27
N GLY A 186 -10.93 4.49 -3.99
CA GLY A 186 -10.93 4.23 -5.43
C GLY A 186 -10.32 5.34 -6.28
N VAL A 187 -10.71 6.60 -6.07
CA VAL A 187 -10.12 7.73 -6.82
C VAL A 187 -8.62 7.84 -6.57
N PHE A 188 -8.17 7.64 -5.34
CA PHE A 188 -6.77 7.81 -4.94
C PHE A 188 -5.88 6.66 -5.39
N VAL A 189 -6.43 5.48 -5.63
CA VAL A 189 -5.71 4.35 -6.24
C VAL A 189 -5.71 4.46 -7.76
N MET A 190 -6.83 4.86 -8.38
CA MET A 190 -6.91 4.94 -9.83
C MET A 190 -6.03 6.05 -10.42
N VAL A 191 -5.85 7.18 -9.72
CA VAL A 191 -4.94 8.26 -10.17
C VAL A 191 -3.52 7.75 -10.44
N PRO A 192 -2.78 7.18 -9.47
CA PRO A 192 -1.45 6.66 -9.74
C PRO A 192 -1.47 5.50 -10.72
N VAL A 193 -2.47 4.61 -10.71
CA VAL A 193 -2.56 3.48 -11.67
C VAL A 193 -2.65 3.99 -13.12
N VAL A 194 -3.54 4.95 -13.41
CA VAL A 194 -3.71 5.49 -14.76
C VAL A 194 -2.44 6.23 -15.21
N LEU A 195 -1.82 7.02 -14.33
CA LEU A 195 -0.56 7.71 -14.64
C LEU A 195 0.58 6.71 -14.92
N TYR A 196 0.68 5.66 -14.11
CA TYR A 196 1.69 4.63 -14.23
C TYR A 196 1.50 3.82 -15.52
N LEU A 197 0.27 3.40 -15.84
CA LEU A 197 -0.03 2.72 -17.11
C LEU A 197 0.21 3.63 -18.32
N GLY A 198 -0.15 4.93 -18.21
CA GLY A 198 0.13 5.91 -19.25
C GLY A 198 1.63 6.07 -19.51
N PHE A 199 2.44 6.17 -18.45
CA PHE A 199 3.90 6.19 -18.57
C PHE A 199 4.44 4.89 -19.17
N ALA A 200 3.96 3.73 -18.71
CA ALA A 200 4.38 2.43 -19.23
C ALA A 200 4.09 2.30 -20.74
N GLY A 201 2.87 2.63 -21.17
CA GLY A 201 2.46 2.49 -22.57
C GLY A 201 3.06 3.53 -23.52
N THR A 202 3.59 4.65 -23.02
CA THR A 202 4.13 5.72 -23.87
C THR A 202 5.65 5.82 -23.85
N VAL A 203 6.29 5.52 -22.71
CA VAL A 203 7.74 5.69 -22.52
C VAL A 203 8.48 4.37 -22.43
N LEU A 204 7.87 3.34 -21.84
CA LEU A 204 8.55 2.06 -21.57
C LEU A 204 8.15 0.95 -22.55
N TYR A 205 7.26 1.24 -23.50
CA TYR A 205 6.65 0.21 -24.35
C TYR A 205 7.71 -0.47 -25.20
N VAL A 206 7.78 -1.79 -25.06
CA VAL A 206 8.58 -2.69 -25.90
C VAL A 206 7.65 -3.70 -26.53
N ALA A 207 7.84 -4.05 -27.80
CA ALA A 207 7.07 -5.11 -28.44
C ALA A 207 7.32 -6.48 -27.76
N PRO A 208 6.35 -7.41 -27.74
CA PRO A 208 6.59 -8.77 -27.25
C PRO A 208 7.73 -9.43 -28.02
N GLY A 209 8.59 -10.16 -27.31
CA GLY A 209 9.81 -10.74 -27.87
C GLY A 209 10.43 -11.78 -26.94
N PRO A 210 11.46 -12.50 -27.40
CA PRO A 210 12.14 -13.51 -26.60
C PRO A 210 12.81 -12.89 -25.36
N LEU A 211 12.92 -13.67 -24.28
CA LEU A 211 13.73 -13.27 -23.13
C LEU A 211 15.20 -13.28 -23.49
N VAL A 212 15.96 -12.34 -22.93
CA VAL A 212 17.42 -12.50 -22.87
C VAL A 212 17.75 -13.78 -22.08
N PRO A 213 18.80 -14.54 -22.44
CA PRO A 213 19.04 -15.88 -21.88
C PRO A 213 19.08 -15.94 -20.34
N VAL A 214 19.65 -14.90 -19.70
CA VAL A 214 19.75 -14.81 -18.23
C VAL A 214 18.38 -14.74 -17.53
N LEU A 215 17.34 -14.31 -18.25
CA LEU A 215 15.99 -14.22 -17.71
C LEU A 215 15.19 -15.52 -17.83
N ASN A 216 15.72 -16.54 -18.52
CA ASN A 216 15.01 -17.80 -18.72
C ASN A 216 15.35 -18.82 -17.62
N SER A 217 15.05 -18.48 -16.36
CA SER A 217 15.30 -19.32 -15.18
C SER A 217 14.04 -19.49 -14.34
N TYR A 218 13.88 -20.67 -13.71
CA TYR A 218 12.78 -20.95 -12.79
C TYR A 218 12.81 -20.01 -11.57
N TRP A 219 14.00 -19.76 -11.01
CA TRP A 219 14.16 -18.89 -9.84
C TRP A 219 13.81 -17.44 -10.13
N LEU A 220 14.10 -16.95 -11.34
CA LEU A 220 13.69 -15.60 -11.72
C LEU A 220 12.16 -15.47 -11.69
N LYS A 221 11.42 -16.45 -12.24
CA LYS A 221 9.95 -16.40 -12.26
C LYS A 221 9.39 -16.27 -10.85
N ILE A 222 9.93 -17.01 -9.89
CA ILE A 222 9.54 -16.94 -8.47
C ILE A 222 9.88 -15.58 -7.87
N HIS A 223 11.12 -15.13 -8.04
CA HIS A 223 11.60 -13.84 -7.54
C HIS A 223 10.74 -12.68 -8.06
N VAL A 224 10.52 -12.63 -9.37
CA VAL A 224 9.79 -11.57 -10.05
C VAL A 224 8.33 -11.52 -9.63
N VAL A 225 7.66 -12.68 -9.52
CA VAL A 225 6.27 -12.72 -9.02
C VAL A 225 6.18 -12.16 -7.60
N ALA A 226 7.11 -12.54 -6.71
CA ALA A 226 7.14 -12.00 -5.35
C ALA A 226 7.40 -10.49 -5.34
N ALA A 227 8.36 -10.01 -6.13
CA ALA A 227 8.71 -8.59 -6.22
C ALA A 227 7.55 -7.73 -6.78
N ILE A 228 6.90 -8.17 -7.87
CA ILE A 228 5.74 -7.50 -8.44
C ILE A 228 4.57 -7.48 -7.45
N THR A 229 4.30 -8.64 -6.81
CA THR A 229 3.18 -8.78 -5.88
C THR A 229 3.33 -7.82 -4.70
N SER A 230 4.48 -7.83 -4.04
CA SER A 230 4.76 -6.93 -2.92
C SER A 230 4.77 -5.46 -3.35
N SER A 231 5.34 -5.12 -4.51
CA SER A 231 5.37 -3.74 -5.02
C SER A 231 3.97 -3.17 -5.29
N GLY A 232 3.08 -3.94 -5.92
CA GLY A 232 1.70 -3.52 -6.16
C GLY A 232 0.91 -3.31 -4.87
N VAL A 233 1.16 -4.14 -3.84
CA VAL A 233 0.55 -3.97 -2.51
C VAL A 233 1.14 -2.75 -1.79
N PHE A 234 2.47 -2.53 -1.87
CA PHE A 234 3.12 -1.35 -1.30
C PHE A 234 2.63 -0.03 -1.91
N LEU A 235 2.25 -0.01 -3.19
CA LEU A 235 1.63 1.16 -3.81
C LEU A 235 0.33 1.57 -3.07
N ILE A 236 -0.50 0.61 -2.66
CA ILE A 236 -1.71 0.90 -1.88
C ILE A 236 -1.34 1.44 -0.48
N SER A 237 -0.27 0.92 0.13
CA SER A 237 0.23 1.45 1.41
C SER A 237 0.74 2.90 1.28
N ALA A 238 1.41 3.23 0.17
CA ALA A 238 1.90 4.57 -0.09
C ALA A 238 0.74 5.56 -0.26
N VAL A 239 -0.27 5.20 -1.06
CA VAL A 239 -1.50 6.00 -1.24
C VAL A 239 -2.17 6.26 0.11
N THR A 240 -2.41 5.20 0.89
CA THR A 240 -3.06 5.33 2.22
C THR A 240 -2.23 6.14 3.21
N THR A 241 -0.89 6.05 3.16
CA THR A 241 0.01 6.86 3.99
C THR A 241 0.01 8.35 3.60
N VAL A 242 -0.05 8.66 2.31
CA VAL A 242 -0.20 10.06 1.84
C VAL A 242 -1.55 10.62 2.32
N LEU A 243 -2.63 9.85 2.20
CA LEU A 243 -3.95 10.25 2.68
C LEU A 243 -3.98 10.44 4.20
N PHE A 244 -3.27 9.59 4.95
CA PHE A 244 -3.06 9.76 6.38
C PHE A 244 -2.48 11.14 6.70
N LEU A 245 -1.38 11.55 6.04
CA LEU A 245 -0.74 12.85 6.28
C LEU A 245 -1.65 14.04 5.94
N VAL A 246 -2.43 13.91 4.86
CA VAL A 246 -3.43 14.93 4.47
C VAL A 246 -4.52 15.05 5.52
N LYS A 247 -5.06 13.90 6.00
CA LYS A 247 -6.13 13.85 7.00
C LYS A 247 -5.66 14.35 8.37
N GLU A 248 -4.50 13.91 8.83
CA GLU A 248 -3.91 14.32 10.10
C GLU A 248 -3.62 15.84 10.11
N ARG A 249 -3.09 16.39 9.01
CA ARG A 249 -2.89 17.84 8.90
C ARG A 249 -4.20 18.61 9.00
N TRP A 250 -5.28 18.07 8.42
CA TRP A 250 -6.60 18.66 8.49
C TRP A 250 -7.20 18.60 9.89
N GLU A 251 -7.16 17.43 10.54
CA GLU A 251 -7.66 17.24 11.90
C GLU A 251 -6.96 18.17 12.91
N ASN A 252 -5.63 18.31 12.81
CA ASN A 252 -4.87 19.24 13.64
C ASN A 252 -5.30 20.71 13.42
N ARG A 253 -5.50 21.11 12.15
CA ARG A 253 -5.96 22.47 11.81
C ARG A 253 -7.38 22.73 12.33
N LEU A 254 -8.25 21.73 12.27
CA LEU A 254 -9.60 21.83 12.83
C LEU A 254 -9.54 22.05 14.35
N ALA A 255 -8.67 21.32 15.05
CA ALA A 255 -8.46 21.48 16.49
C ALA A 255 -7.88 22.87 16.85
N ASP A 256 -6.98 23.42 16.03
CA ASP A 256 -6.43 24.76 16.22
C ASP A 256 -7.51 25.85 16.08
N VAL A 257 -8.39 25.71 15.09
CA VAL A 257 -9.52 26.64 14.88
C VAL A 257 -10.56 26.51 15.99
N ALA A 258 -10.90 25.28 16.41
CA ALA A 258 -11.81 25.05 17.53
C ALA A 258 -11.27 25.64 18.85
N ALA A 259 -9.94 25.64 19.03
CA ALA A 259 -9.27 26.25 20.17
C ALA A 259 -9.05 27.78 20.02
N GLY A 260 -9.55 28.41 18.95
CA GLY A 260 -9.36 29.84 18.69
C GLY A 260 -7.91 30.25 18.37
N ARG A 261 -7.02 29.28 18.09
CA ARG A 261 -5.59 29.50 17.80
C ARG A 261 -5.32 29.77 16.32
N ALA A 262 -6.32 29.62 15.45
CA ALA A 262 -6.22 29.87 14.02
C ALA A 262 -7.57 30.27 13.43
N ASP A 263 -7.55 31.02 12.33
CA ASP A 263 -8.75 31.28 11.54
C ASP A 263 -9.06 30.10 10.62
N ALA A 264 -10.34 29.78 10.47
CA ALA A 264 -10.79 28.82 9.47
C ALA A 264 -10.42 29.35 8.08
N SER A 265 -9.48 28.69 7.38
CA SER A 265 -9.15 29.09 6.00
C SER A 265 -10.38 29.02 5.09
N ARG A 266 -10.46 29.82 4.02
CA ARG A 266 -11.54 29.72 3.01
C ARG A 266 -11.73 28.29 2.50
N ALA A 267 -10.66 27.53 2.32
CA ALA A 267 -10.75 26.12 1.94
C ALA A 267 -11.38 25.24 3.04
N MET A 268 -11.18 25.56 4.32
CA MET A 268 -11.83 24.88 5.43
C MET A 268 -13.33 25.22 5.52
N GLN A 269 -13.66 26.48 5.28
CA GLN A 269 -15.04 26.99 5.25
C GLN A 269 -15.82 26.52 4.00
N SER A 270 -15.16 26.41 2.85
CA SER A 270 -15.78 26.07 1.54
C SER A 270 -15.59 24.62 1.09
N ARG A 271 -14.60 23.89 1.62
CA ARG A 271 -14.31 22.50 1.27
C ARG A 271 -14.39 21.60 2.50
N GLY A 272 -15.61 21.32 2.93
CA GLY A 272 -15.92 20.05 3.61
C GLY A 272 -15.94 18.83 2.68
N GLY A 273 -15.57 18.97 1.40
CA GLY A 273 -16.02 18.04 0.35
C GLY A 273 -15.26 16.70 0.20
N ILE A 274 -13.95 16.66 0.46
CA ILE A 274 -13.12 15.46 0.17
C ILE A 274 -12.46 14.92 1.44
N VAL A 275 -11.72 15.75 2.18
CA VAL A 275 -10.98 15.32 3.37
C VAL A 275 -11.91 14.89 4.52
N MET A 276 -13.12 15.46 4.62
CA MET A 276 -14.12 15.03 5.61
C MET A 276 -14.61 13.60 5.36
N ARG A 277 -14.60 13.12 4.11
CA ARG A 277 -15.05 11.75 3.76
C ARG A 277 -13.98 10.69 3.95
N LEU A 278 -12.72 11.12 4.06
CA LEU A 278 -11.66 10.18 4.42
C LEU A 278 -11.92 9.69 5.86
N PRO A 279 -11.68 8.40 6.14
CA PRO A 279 -11.64 7.89 7.50
C PRO A 279 -10.69 8.71 8.38
N SER A 280 -10.83 8.57 9.69
CA SER A 280 -9.92 9.25 10.63
C SER A 280 -8.45 8.92 10.32
N SER A 281 -7.55 9.84 10.67
CA SER A 281 -6.12 9.61 10.49
C SER A 281 -5.65 8.31 11.16
N ALA A 282 -6.19 7.96 12.35
CA ALA A 282 -5.90 6.70 13.03
C ALA A 282 -6.32 5.45 12.21
N ALA A 283 -7.45 5.51 11.50
CA ALA A 283 -7.89 4.42 10.63
C ALA A 283 -6.95 4.25 9.43
N LEU A 284 -6.54 5.35 8.81
CA LEU A 284 -5.60 5.35 7.68
C LEU A 284 -4.21 4.84 8.09
N ASP A 285 -3.71 5.25 9.27
CA ASP A 285 -2.44 4.74 9.83
C ASP A 285 -2.50 3.23 10.08
N THR A 286 -3.64 2.72 10.58
CA THR A 286 -3.78 1.28 10.82
C THR A 286 -3.92 0.49 9.53
N LEU A 287 -4.65 1.00 8.54
CA LEU A 287 -4.76 0.38 7.23
C LEU A 287 -3.38 0.30 6.56
N SER A 288 -2.61 1.39 6.55
CA SER A 288 -1.24 1.41 6.02
C SER A 288 -0.36 0.38 6.70
N TYR A 289 -0.36 0.33 8.05
CA TYR A 289 0.41 -0.66 8.80
C TYR A 289 0.08 -2.10 8.41
N ARG A 290 -1.20 -2.45 8.28
CA ARG A 290 -1.63 -3.81 7.91
C ARG A 290 -1.20 -4.20 6.50
N ILE A 291 -1.31 -3.26 5.56
CA ILE A 291 -0.88 -3.49 4.18
C ILE A 291 0.64 -3.71 4.14
N ILE A 292 1.42 -2.88 4.85
CA ILE A 292 2.88 -3.03 4.93
C ILE A 292 3.28 -4.34 5.61
N ALA A 293 2.63 -4.69 6.72
CA ALA A 293 2.90 -5.93 7.44
C ALA A 293 2.61 -7.18 6.60
N PHE A 294 1.61 -7.12 5.71
CA PHE A 294 1.31 -8.18 4.75
C PHE A 294 2.33 -8.25 3.60
N ALA A 295 2.73 -7.10 3.03
CA ALA A 295 3.63 -7.05 1.89
C ALA A 295 5.10 -7.36 2.26
N PHE A 296 5.52 -7.02 3.48
CA PHE A 296 6.92 -7.15 3.91
C PHE A 296 7.48 -8.59 3.88
N PRO A 297 6.76 -9.63 4.35
CA PRO A 297 7.22 -11.01 4.18
C PRO A 297 7.38 -11.42 2.71
N ILE A 298 6.50 -10.93 1.82
CA ILE A 298 6.58 -11.20 0.38
C ILE A 298 7.81 -10.52 -0.23
N TRP A 299 8.12 -9.27 0.16
CA TRP A 299 9.33 -8.57 -0.25
C TRP A 299 10.61 -9.24 0.29
N THR A 300 10.58 -9.70 1.53
CA THR A 300 11.69 -10.45 2.14
C THR A 300 11.96 -11.73 1.35
N PHE A 301 10.91 -12.48 1.02
CA PHE A 301 11.03 -13.64 0.15
C PHE A 301 11.53 -13.27 -1.25
N ALA A 302 11.09 -12.14 -1.81
CA ALA A 302 11.59 -11.66 -3.11
C ALA A 302 13.11 -11.45 -3.06
N ILE A 303 13.67 -10.79 -2.04
CA ILE A 303 15.12 -10.59 -1.92
C ILE A 303 15.86 -11.93 -1.81
N ILE A 304 15.37 -12.87 -0.99
CA ILE A 304 15.99 -14.20 -0.84
C ILE A 304 15.97 -14.96 -2.18
N ALA A 305 14.83 -15.01 -2.85
CA ALA A 305 14.70 -15.65 -4.16
C ALA A 305 15.56 -14.96 -5.23
N GLY A 306 15.73 -13.63 -5.12
CA GLY A 306 16.60 -12.84 -5.98
C GLY A 306 18.08 -13.22 -5.81
N ALA A 307 18.54 -13.38 -4.58
CA ALA A 307 19.90 -13.83 -4.29
C ALA A 307 20.17 -15.26 -4.82
N ILE A 308 19.19 -16.17 -4.68
CA ILE A 308 19.31 -17.53 -5.26
C ILE A 308 19.39 -17.47 -6.79
N TRP A 309 18.56 -16.65 -7.42
CA TRP A 309 18.65 -16.44 -8.86
C TRP A 309 20.00 -15.82 -9.28
N ALA A 310 20.52 -14.85 -8.50
CA ALA A 310 21.80 -14.21 -8.77
C ALA A 310 22.96 -15.21 -8.78
N GLU A 311 22.94 -16.22 -7.91
CA GLU A 311 23.94 -17.30 -7.93
C GLU A 311 23.89 -18.08 -9.25
N SER A 312 22.69 -18.46 -9.69
CA SER A 312 22.51 -19.16 -10.96
C SER A 312 22.87 -18.33 -12.20
N ALA A 313 22.78 -17.00 -12.11
CA ALA A 313 23.00 -16.08 -13.23
C ALA A 313 24.44 -15.56 -13.31
N TRP A 314 25.05 -15.24 -12.16
CA TRP A 314 26.33 -14.54 -12.06
C TRP A 314 27.40 -15.33 -11.28
N GLY A 315 27.07 -16.52 -10.77
CA GLY A 315 27.97 -17.35 -9.96
C GLY A 315 28.16 -16.86 -8.52
N ARG A 316 27.33 -15.93 -8.04
CA ARG A 316 27.36 -15.40 -6.66
C ARG A 316 25.98 -14.96 -6.18
N TYR A 317 25.68 -15.16 -4.90
CA TYR A 317 24.37 -14.79 -4.31
C TYR A 317 24.12 -13.28 -4.20
N TRP A 318 25.18 -12.50 -4.08
CA TRP A 318 25.09 -11.05 -3.88
C TRP A 318 26.35 -10.37 -4.37
N GLY A 319 26.18 -9.19 -4.92
CA GLY A 319 27.22 -8.44 -5.60
C GLY A 319 27.27 -6.95 -5.31
N TRP A 320 26.37 -6.41 -4.50
CA TRP A 320 26.24 -4.99 -4.18
C TRP A 320 26.08 -4.11 -5.41
N ASP A 321 25.45 -4.63 -6.47
CA ASP A 321 25.09 -3.77 -7.60
C ASP A 321 23.98 -2.80 -7.18
N PRO A 322 23.71 -1.74 -7.97
CA PRO A 322 22.68 -0.77 -7.62
C PRO A 322 21.32 -1.39 -7.28
N LYS A 323 20.86 -2.41 -8.01
CA LYS A 323 19.52 -2.98 -7.79
C LYS A 323 19.47 -3.83 -6.52
N GLU A 324 20.47 -4.69 -6.32
CA GLU A 324 20.64 -5.39 -5.05
C GLU A 324 20.71 -4.41 -3.87
N THR A 325 21.51 -3.35 -3.98
CA THR A 325 21.68 -2.34 -2.92
C THR A 325 20.37 -1.61 -2.61
N TRP A 326 19.65 -1.12 -3.62
CA TRP A 326 18.40 -0.39 -3.41
C TRP A 326 17.25 -1.30 -2.94
N SER A 327 17.22 -2.56 -3.37
CA SER A 327 16.29 -3.55 -2.82
C SER A 327 16.54 -3.82 -1.33
N PHE A 328 17.81 -3.87 -0.90
CA PHE A 328 18.18 -3.99 0.50
C PHE A 328 17.88 -2.72 1.31
N ILE A 329 18.15 -1.53 0.78
CA ILE A 329 17.74 -0.25 1.40
C ILE A 329 16.23 -0.23 1.63
N THR A 330 15.45 -0.63 0.62
CA THR A 330 13.99 -0.73 0.71
C THR A 330 13.56 -1.67 1.84
N TRP A 331 14.20 -2.85 1.94
CA TRP A 331 13.95 -3.79 3.02
C TRP A 331 14.28 -3.20 4.39
N VAL A 332 15.44 -2.56 4.56
CA VAL A 332 15.85 -1.92 5.81
C VAL A 332 14.85 -0.83 6.21
N CYS A 333 14.39 0.01 5.28
CA CYS A 333 13.42 1.05 5.58
C CYS A 333 12.07 0.48 6.02
N TYR A 334 11.55 -0.55 5.36
CA TYR A 334 10.30 -1.21 5.80
C TYR A 334 10.46 -2.01 7.09
N ALA A 335 11.61 -2.66 7.31
CA ALA A 335 11.93 -3.32 8.56
C ALA A 335 12.01 -2.32 9.71
N ALA A 336 12.67 -1.17 9.51
CA ALA A 336 12.73 -0.08 10.47
C ALA A 336 11.34 0.50 10.77
N TYR A 337 10.48 0.64 9.76
CA TYR A 337 9.08 1.04 9.96
C TYR A 337 8.34 0.06 10.87
N LEU A 338 8.38 -1.25 10.56
CA LEU A 338 7.68 -2.27 11.35
C LEU A 338 8.28 -2.41 12.75
N HIS A 339 9.61 -2.32 12.87
CA HIS A 339 10.30 -2.36 14.14
C HIS A 339 9.92 -1.15 15.02
N ALA A 340 9.99 0.07 14.48
CA ALA A 340 9.60 1.27 15.22
C ALA A 340 8.12 1.25 15.66
N ARG A 341 7.24 0.64 14.84
CA ARG A 341 5.83 0.41 15.18
C ARG A 341 5.64 -0.59 16.32
N ALA A 342 6.41 -1.68 16.32
CA ALA A 342 6.28 -2.77 17.27
C ALA A 342 6.98 -2.50 18.61
N THR A 343 8.19 -1.95 18.60
CA THR A 343 9.03 -1.79 19.80
C THR A 343 8.89 -0.42 20.44
N ALA A 344 9.06 0.64 19.66
CA ALA A 344 9.00 2.02 20.16
C ALA A 344 7.58 2.60 20.14
N GLY A 345 6.60 1.85 19.59
CA GLY A 345 5.21 2.28 19.51
C GLY A 345 4.98 3.52 18.64
N TRP A 346 5.88 3.80 17.69
CA TRP A 346 5.80 4.99 16.85
C TRP A 346 4.50 5.00 16.06
N ARG A 347 3.74 6.10 16.13
CA ARG A 347 2.53 6.30 15.32
C ARG A 347 2.52 7.69 14.70
N GLY A 348 1.62 7.90 13.75
CA GLY A 348 1.41 9.18 13.12
C GLY A 348 2.56 9.61 12.20
N ARG A 349 2.87 10.91 12.15
CA ARG A 349 3.86 11.51 11.21
C ARG A 349 5.20 10.81 11.15
N ARG A 350 5.76 10.37 12.28
CA ARG A 350 7.09 9.74 12.34
C ARG A 350 7.10 8.40 11.61
N ALA A 351 6.08 7.57 11.86
CA ALA A 351 5.93 6.29 11.17
C ALA A 351 5.60 6.49 9.69
N ALA A 352 4.72 7.44 9.36
CA ALA A 352 4.38 7.78 7.98
C ALA A 352 5.59 8.26 7.15
N ALA A 353 6.49 9.05 7.75
CA ALA A 353 7.72 9.47 7.10
C ALA A 353 8.60 8.27 6.73
N ILE A 354 8.82 7.30 7.64
CA ILE A 354 9.61 6.11 7.34
C ILE A 354 8.95 5.28 6.22
N ALA A 355 7.62 5.10 6.28
CA ALA A 355 6.89 4.36 5.24
C ALA A 355 7.03 5.00 3.85
N LEU A 356 6.97 6.34 3.75
CA LEU A 356 7.17 7.04 2.47
C LEU A 356 8.62 7.01 2.00
N VAL A 357 9.59 7.07 2.92
CA VAL A 357 11.01 6.85 2.57
C VAL A 357 11.22 5.45 2.02
N ALA A 358 10.62 4.43 2.65
CA ALA A 358 10.70 3.05 2.18
C ALA A 358 10.07 2.88 0.77
N PHE A 359 8.90 3.47 0.54
CA PHE A 359 8.28 3.44 -0.78
C PHE A 359 9.08 4.24 -1.83
N THR A 360 9.72 5.34 -1.43
CA THR A 360 10.60 6.11 -2.31
C THR A 360 11.84 5.29 -2.68
N ALA A 361 12.44 4.57 -1.73
CA ALA A 361 13.54 3.65 -2.01
C ALA A 361 13.13 2.56 -3.00
N LEU A 362 11.91 1.99 -2.85
CA LEU A 362 11.36 1.02 -3.80
C LEU A 362 11.18 1.63 -5.20
N PHE A 363 10.67 2.86 -5.28
CA PHE A 363 10.51 3.57 -6.55
C PHE A 363 11.86 3.86 -7.22
N VAL A 364 12.87 4.24 -6.44
CA VAL A 364 14.25 4.45 -6.91
C VAL A 364 14.86 3.14 -7.43
N ASP A 365 14.73 2.03 -6.69
CA ASP A 365 15.17 0.70 -7.10
C ASP A 365 14.57 0.29 -8.44
N TYR A 366 13.27 0.52 -8.61
CA TYR A 366 12.57 0.09 -9.81
C TYR A 366 12.79 1.03 -11.01
N TYR A 367 12.84 2.34 -10.83
CA TYR A 367 12.92 3.28 -11.95
C TYR A 367 14.27 3.92 -12.13
N LEU A 368 14.81 4.54 -11.09
CA LEU A 368 16.04 5.31 -11.21
C LEU A 368 17.21 4.38 -11.55
N VAL A 369 17.29 3.23 -10.87
CA VAL A 369 18.33 2.24 -11.17
C VAL A 369 18.20 1.72 -12.60
N ASN A 370 16.99 1.42 -13.08
CA ASN A 370 16.84 0.83 -14.42
C ASN A 370 16.94 1.85 -15.57
N LEU A 371 16.60 3.12 -15.35
CA LEU A 371 16.60 4.16 -16.40
C LEU A 371 17.86 5.03 -16.41
N VAL A 372 18.54 5.18 -15.26
CA VAL A 372 19.62 6.18 -15.10
C VAL A 372 20.95 5.55 -14.73
N ILE A 373 20.95 4.39 -14.06
CA ILE A 373 22.18 3.78 -13.54
C ILE A 373 22.54 2.55 -14.38
N THR A 374 23.71 2.56 -15.01
CA THR A 374 24.23 1.38 -15.72
C THR A 374 24.68 0.31 -14.73
N GLY A 375 24.21 -0.93 -14.89
CA GLY A 375 24.57 -2.04 -14.00
C GLY A 375 24.22 -3.40 -14.59
N LEU A 376 24.47 -4.47 -13.81
CA LEU A 376 24.18 -5.84 -14.25
C LEU A 376 22.71 -6.01 -14.66
N HIS A 377 21.80 -5.23 -14.08
CA HIS A 377 20.36 -5.25 -14.33
C HIS A 377 19.87 -4.40 -15.52
N SER A 378 20.77 -3.76 -16.29
CA SER A 378 20.40 -2.94 -17.45
C SER A 378 19.80 -3.74 -18.63
N TYR A 379 19.76 -5.07 -18.57
CA TYR A 379 19.09 -5.92 -19.56
C TYR A 379 17.56 -5.86 -19.49
N ALA A 380 16.99 -5.25 -18.44
CA ALA A 380 15.54 -5.17 -18.27
C ALA A 380 14.84 -4.32 -19.35
N GLY A 381 15.57 -3.69 -20.27
CA GLY A 381 15.06 -3.09 -21.50
C GLY A 381 14.09 -1.94 -21.27
N VAL A 382 14.39 -0.79 -21.90
CA VAL A 382 13.38 0.24 -22.19
C VAL A 382 12.83 0.00 -23.58
#